data_AF-A0A2E0ZGE4-F1
#
_entry.id   AF-A0A2E0ZGE4-F1
#
_cell.length_a   1.000
_cell.length_b   1.000
_cell.length_c   1.000
_cell.angle_alpha   90.00
_cell.angle_beta   90.00
_cell.angle_gamma   90.00
#
_symmetry.space_group_name_H-M   'P 1'
#
loop_
_entity.id
_entity.type
_entity.pdbx_description
1 polymer ?
#
loop_
_entity_poly.entity_id
_entity_poly.type
_entity_poly.pdbx_seq_one_letter_code
_entity_poly.pdbx_strand_id
1 'polypeptide(L)'
;MKEERAQILEMLQNGKITVDEADLLLDALGETAVPTTQSSPSAKNITPLDPLKPVKPLHASPKLTAEQILQLNREGVDPAFIRAVRQLPHTVLTGDHIVTMAIEGVDPEFITAVAQLENLPLTGDQMMQMGIEGVDPEFLQALRGMELPELTGDHIVTMGIEGVDPDFLRALSGLHLPGLTGDHIVQMGVEGVNEEFIQKMKETDFIQELDGDAFVQMAIEGMDDELLKETIHLL
;
A
#
# COMPACT_ATOMS: atom_id res chain seq x y z
N MET A 1 19.81 -45.75 -1.70
CA MET A 1 18.54 -45.52 -0.98
C MET A 1 18.65 -45.76 0.54
N LYS A 2 18.65 -46.99 1.08
CA LYS A 2 18.67 -47.20 2.55
C LYS A 2 19.99 -46.81 3.24
N GLU A 3 21.12 -46.97 2.56
CA GLU A 3 22.45 -46.68 3.09
C GLU A 3 22.75 -45.18 3.13
N GLU A 4 22.36 -44.43 2.09
CA GLU A 4 22.52 -42.97 2.01
C GLU A 4 21.64 -42.24 3.04
N ARG A 5 20.41 -42.75 3.27
CA ARG A 5 19.53 -42.24 4.33
C ARG A 5 20.14 -42.42 5.73
N ALA A 6 20.84 -43.53 5.98
CA ALA A 6 21.51 -43.76 7.26
C ALA A 6 22.71 -42.81 7.45
N GLN A 7 23.43 -42.50 6.37
CA GLN A 7 24.56 -41.58 6.40
C GLN A 7 24.14 -40.13 6.67
N ILE A 8 23.00 -39.68 6.14
CA ILE A 8 22.44 -38.35 6.42
C ILE A 8 22.04 -38.23 7.90
N LEU A 9 21.42 -39.27 8.48
CA LEU A 9 21.07 -39.30 9.91
C LEU A 9 22.31 -39.30 10.82
N GLU A 10 23.38 -39.99 10.41
CA GLU A 10 24.65 -39.98 11.14
C GLU A 10 25.35 -38.61 11.06
N MET A 11 25.23 -37.90 9.93
CA MET A 11 25.74 -36.53 9.80
C MET A 11 24.97 -35.54 10.67
N LEU A 12 23.65 -35.70 10.80
CA LEU A 12 22.83 -34.92 11.71
C LEU A 12 23.20 -35.20 13.18
N GLN A 13 23.39 -36.47 13.54
CA GLN A 13 23.76 -36.87 14.91
C GLN A 13 25.13 -36.35 15.34
N ASN A 14 26.07 -36.23 14.39
CA ASN A 14 27.40 -35.68 14.62
C ASN A 14 27.46 -34.14 14.48
N GLY A 15 26.32 -33.48 14.25
CA GLY A 15 26.21 -32.01 14.13
C GLY A 15 26.89 -31.41 12.91
N LYS A 16 27.19 -32.23 11.88
CA LYS A 16 27.82 -31.77 10.64
C LYS A 16 26.83 -31.05 9.71
N ILE A 17 25.54 -31.31 9.89
CA ILE A 17 24.43 -30.69 9.16
C ILE A 17 23.31 -30.34 10.15
N THR A 18 22.51 -29.36 9.80
CA THR A 18 21.32 -28.95 10.54
C THR A 18 20.12 -29.85 10.21
N VAL A 19 19.06 -29.78 11.03
CA VAL A 19 17.82 -30.55 10.83
C VAL A 19 17.19 -30.22 9.47
N ASP A 20 17.17 -28.93 9.09
CA ASP A 20 16.60 -28.46 7.84
C ASP A 20 17.39 -28.96 6.61
N GLU A 21 18.72 -29.03 6.72
CA GLU A 21 19.59 -29.59 5.67
C GLU A 21 19.43 -31.11 5.53
N ALA A 22 19.20 -31.82 6.65
CA ALA A 22 18.95 -33.26 6.63
C ALA A 22 17.62 -33.59 5.94
N ASP A 23 16.56 -32.82 6.20
CA ASP A 23 15.25 -33.01 5.58
C ASP A 23 15.29 -32.80 4.06
N LEU A 24 16.03 -31.78 3.59
CA LEU A 24 16.20 -31.51 2.17
C LEU A 24 16.92 -32.66 1.42
N LEU A 25 17.94 -33.26 2.05
CA LEU A 25 18.69 -34.37 1.46
C LEU A 25 17.90 -35.68 1.48
N LEU A 26 17.04 -35.88 2.48
CA LEU A 26 16.17 -37.05 2.57
C LEU A 26 15.05 -37.03 1.54
N ASP A 27 14.50 -35.85 1.25
CA ASP A 27 13.47 -35.66 0.22
C ASP A 27 14.03 -35.90 -1.19
N ALA A 28 15.24 -35.41 -1.47
CA ALA A 28 15.95 -35.64 -2.73
C ALA A 28 16.27 -37.13 -2.99
N LEU A 29 16.42 -37.95 -1.94
CA LEU A 29 16.60 -39.40 -2.06
C LEU A 29 15.27 -40.17 -2.17
N GLY A 30 14.13 -39.50 -1.99
CA GLY A 30 12.78 -40.09 -2.09
C GLY A 30 12.23 -40.17 -3.51
N GLU A 31 12.74 -39.38 -4.45
CA GLU A 31 12.25 -39.34 -5.83
C GLU A 31 12.89 -40.42 -6.72
N THR A 32 12.35 -41.64 -6.67
CA THR A 32 12.33 -42.52 -7.85
C THR A 32 11.04 -43.35 -7.90
N ALA A 33 10.06 -42.89 -8.68
CA ALA A 33 9.19 -43.74 -9.53
C ALA A 33 8.07 -42.94 -10.22
N VAL A 34 8.17 -42.75 -11.54
CA VAL A 34 6.99 -42.76 -12.42
C VAL A 34 7.36 -43.57 -13.69
N PRO A 35 6.55 -44.57 -14.10
CA PRO A 35 6.84 -45.45 -15.24
C PRO A 35 6.37 -44.88 -16.59
N THR A 36 7.03 -45.34 -17.65
CA THR A 36 6.88 -44.97 -19.06
C THR A 36 5.72 -45.70 -19.74
N THR A 37 4.94 -45.01 -20.59
CA THR A 37 4.25 -45.62 -21.76
C THR A 37 4.10 -44.61 -22.90
N GLN A 38 4.52 -45.04 -24.09
CA GLN A 38 4.57 -44.29 -25.36
C GLN A 38 3.18 -44.09 -25.98
N SER A 39 2.96 -42.95 -26.65
CA SER A 39 2.17 -42.81 -27.91
C SER A 39 2.21 -41.37 -28.41
N SER A 40 2.93 -41.11 -29.50
CA SER A 40 2.77 -39.87 -30.30
C SER A 40 1.63 -40.05 -31.30
N PRO A 41 0.83 -38.99 -31.55
CA PRO A 41 0.38 -38.69 -32.89
C PRO A 41 0.84 -37.29 -33.33
N SER A 42 1.65 -37.28 -34.39
CA SER A 42 1.71 -36.30 -35.48
C SER A 42 1.36 -34.82 -35.22
N ALA A 43 2.42 -34.01 -35.20
CA ALA A 43 2.61 -32.70 -35.87
C ALA A 43 1.43 -31.71 -35.98
N LYS A 44 1.60 -30.53 -35.37
CA LYS A 44 1.47 -29.21 -36.02
C LYS A 44 2.02 -28.10 -35.12
N ASN A 45 3.02 -27.38 -35.62
CA ASN A 45 3.60 -26.10 -35.20
C ASN A 45 3.29 -25.61 -33.77
N ILE A 46 4.23 -25.81 -32.86
CA ILE A 46 4.43 -24.95 -31.70
C ILE A 46 5.78 -24.27 -31.87
N THR A 47 5.73 -22.95 -32.06
CA THR A 47 6.87 -22.04 -32.02
C THR A 47 7.72 -22.36 -30.79
N PRO A 48 9.07 -22.34 -30.87
CA PRO A 48 9.90 -22.48 -29.67
C PRO A 48 9.39 -21.51 -28.60
N LEU A 49 9.02 -22.02 -27.43
CA LEU A 49 8.69 -21.18 -26.28
C LEU A 49 9.92 -20.31 -26.04
N ASP A 50 9.76 -19.00 -26.15
CA ASP A 50 10.78 -18.06 -25.69
C ASP A 50 11.17 -18.45 -24.25
N PRO A 51 12.45 -18.40 -23.88
CA PRO A 51 12.87 -18.64 -22.51
C PRO A 51 11.99 -17.80 -21.59
N LEU A 52 11.29 -18.45 -20.64
CA LEU A 52 10.53 -17.75 -19.62
C LEU A 52 11.44 -16.69 -19.02
N LYS A 53 11.10 -15.41 -19.24
CA LYS A 53 11.75 -14.32 -18.52
C LYS A 53 11.65 -14.66 -17.03
N PRO A 54 12.73 -14.48 -16.24
CA PRO A 54 12.68 -14.80 -14.83
C PRO A 54 11.47 -14.12 -14.22
N VAL A 55 10.54 -14.93 -13.72
CA VAL A 55 9.40 -14.41 -12.96
C VAL A 55 10.01 -13.70 -11.76
N LYS A 56 9.74 -12.40 -11.62
CA LYS A 56 10.18 -11.60 -10.49
C LYS A 56 9.83 -12.39 -9.21
N PRO A 57 10.77 -12.58 -8.27
CA PRO A 57 10.51 -13.44 -7.11
C PRO A 57 9.24 -12.99 -6.40
N LEU A 58 8.35 -13.96 -6.15
CA LEU A 58 7.14 -13.79 -5.38
C LEU A 58 7.53 -13.16 -4.03
N HIS A 59 6.99 -11.97 -3.78
CA HIS A 59 7.50 -11.01 -2.80
C HIS A 59 7.53 -11.59 -1.38
N ALA A 60 8.74 -11.68 -0.81
CA ALA A 60 8.95 -12.14 0.56
C ALA A 60 8.54 -11.07 1.57
N SER A 61 7.92 -11.49 2.69
CA SER A 61 7.70 -10.64 3.87
C SER A 61 8.98 -9.89 4.27
N PRO A 62 8.87 -8.70 4.89
CA PRO A 62 10.05 -7.90 5.23
C PRO A 62 10.97 -8.73 6.14
N LYS A 63 12.21 -8.95 5.71
CA LYS A 63 13.20 -9.73 6.45
C LYS A 63 13.93 -8.83 7.44
N LEU A 64 13.56 -8.94 8.72
CA LEU A 64 14.33 -8.33 9.81
C LEU A 64 15.54 -9.20 10.15
N THR A 65 16.68 -8.57 10.45
CA THR A 65 17.87 -9.27 10.94
C THR A 65 17.71 -9.65 12.42
N ALA A 66 18.52 -10.61 12.89
CA ALA A 66 18.53 -10.98 14.31
C ALA A 66 18.89 -9.78 15.23
N GLU A 67 19.76 -8.88 14.75
CA GLU A 67 20.14 -7.67 15.48
C GLU A 67 18.97 -6.69 15.59
N GLN A 68 18.23 -6.47 14.50
CA GLN A 68 17.03 -5.62 14.48
C GLN A 68 15.94 -6.18 15.40
N ILE A 69 15.71 -7.50 15.41
CA ILE A 69 14.75 -8.14 16.33
C ILE A 69 15.17 -7.91 17.79
N LEU A 70 16.46 -8.06 18.10
CA LEU A 70 16.96 -7.82 19.44
C LEU A 70 16.84 -6.33 19.83
N GLN A 71 17.03 -5.41 18.88
CA GLN A 71 16.82 -3.98 19.08
C GLN A 71 15.34 -3.69 19.40
N LEU A 72 14.40 -4.15 18.58
CA LEU A 72 12.96 -3.97 18.82
C LEU A 72 12.52 -4.47 20.20
N ASN A 73 13.05 -5.61 20.63
CA ASN A 73 12.78 -6.16 21.96
C ASN A 73 13.37 -5.31 23.10
N ARG A 74 14.55 -4.69 22.91
CA ARG A 74 15.15 -3.80 23.91
C ARG A 74 14.38 -2.49 24.05
N GLU A 75 13.89 -1.96 22.94
CA GLU A 75 13.10 -0.71 22.91
C GLU A 75 11.64 -0.92 23.35
N GLY A 76 11.23 -2.16 23.65
CA GLY A 76 9.90 -2.45 24.20
C GLY A 76 8.77 -2.28 23.18
N VAL A 77 9.05 -2.50 21.90
CA VAL A 77 8.10 -2.32 20.79
C VAL A 77 6.85 -3.19 21.00
N ASP A 78 5.69 -2.59 20.74
CA ASP A 78 4.40 -3.28 20.83
C ASP A 78 4.34 -4.48 19.85
N PRO A 79 4.08 -5.70 20.35
CA PRO A 79 3.82 -6.85 19.49
C PRO A 79 2.68 -6.66 18.47
N ALA A 80 1.73 -5.74 18.72
CA ALA A 80 0.68 -5.39 17.77
C ALA A 80 1.25 -4.74 16.50
N PHE A 81 2.25 -3.86 16.64
CA PHE A 81 2.95 -3.24 15.51
C PHE A 81 3.56 -4.30 14.59
N ILE A 82 4.30 -5.25 15.17
CA ILE A 82 4.93 -6.34 14.42
C ILE A 82 3.88 -7.23 13.71
N ARG A 83 2.73 -7.48 14.34
CA ARG A 83 1.63 -8.20 13.71
C ARG A 83 1.03 -7.44 12.54
N ALA A 84 0.86 -6.13 12.65
CA ALA A 84 0.35 -5.28 11.57
C ALA A 84 1.32 -5.27 10.38
N VAL A 85 2.63 -5.08 10.64
CA VAL A 85 3.67 -5.11 9.60
C VAL A 85 3.69 -6.44 8.84
N ARG A 86 3.47 -7.57 9.51
CA ARG A 86 3.40 -8.89 8.86
C ARG A 86 2.23 -9.06 7.90
N GLN A 87 1.20 -8.23 8.01
CA GLN A 87 0.02 -8.27 7.15
C GLN A 87 0.16 -7.39 5.90
N LEU A 88 1.21 -6.56 5.82
CA LEU A 88 1.48 -5.72 4.64
C LEU A 88 1.73 -6.60 3.40
N PRO A 89 0.83 -6.58 2.39
CA PRO A 89 1.09 -7.24 1.13
C PRO A 89 2.18 -6.46 0.36
N HIS A 90 3.18 -7.17 -0.18
CA HIS A 90 4.20 -6.57 -1.07
C HIS A 90 4.92 -5.32 -0.51
N THR A 91 5.32 -5.37 0.76
CA THR A 91 5.84 -4.19 1.46
C THR A 91 6.97 -3.45 0.73
N VAL A 92 6.73 -2.17 0.45
CA VAL A 92 7.77 -1.20 0.06
C VAL A 92 8.62 -0.82 1.29
N LEU A 93 8.15 -1.08 2.51
CA LEU A 93 8.92 -0.85 3.73
C LEU A 93 10.10 -1.81 3.83
N THR A 94 11.27 -1.23 4.08
CA THR A 94 12.50 -1.96 4.39
C THR A 94 12.52 -2.35 5.87
N GLY A 95 13.45 -3.23 6.26
CA GLY A 95 13.67 -3.55 7.67
C GLY A 95 14.01 -2.32 8.51
N ASP A 96 14.76 -1.36 7.93
CA ASP A 96 15.12 -0.12 8.60
C ASP A 96 13.90 0.78 8.81
N HIS A 97 12.99 0.90 7.84
CA HIS A 97 11.74 1.65 8.02
C HIS A 97 10.93 1.07 9.17
N ILE A 98 10.78 -0.26 9.22
CA ILE A 98 10.03 -0.95 10.27
C ILE A 98 10.64 -0.69 11.65
N VAL A 99 11.98 -0.75 11.76
CA VAL A 99 12.67 -0.47 13.02
C VAL A 99 12.48 0.97 13.45
N THR A 100 12.66 1.94 12.54
CA THR A 100 12.47 3.36 12.84
C THR A 100 11.04 3.64 13.29
N MET A 101 10.04 3.21 12.51
CA MET A 101 8.62 3.41 12.87
C MET A 101 8.26 2.75 14.21
N ALA A 102 8.82 1.59 14.50
CA ALA A 102 8.60 0.91 15.77
C ALA A 102 9.18 1.69 16.97
N ILE A 103 10.36 2.28 16.81
CA ILE A 103 11.05 3.04 17.86
C ILE A 103 10.36 4.39 18.09
N GLU A 104 9.93 5.05 17.02
CA GLU A 104 9.17 6.30 17.08
C GLU A 104 7.72 6.09 17.56
N GLY A 105 7.29 4.84 17.77
CA GLY A 105 6.00 4.51 18.38
C GLY A 105 4.81 4.69 17.43
N VAL A 106 5.00 4.44 16.13
CA VAL A 106 3.91 4.53 15.14
C VAL A 106 2.77 3.57 15.50
N ASP A 107 1.53 4.05 15.35
CA ASP A 107 0.32 3.31 15.63
C ASP A 107 0.19 2.04 14.75
N PRO A 108 0.00 0.83 15.33
CA PRO A 108 -0.33 -0.37 14.57
C PRO A 108 -1.57 -0.24 13.66
N GLU A 109 -2.52 0.63 14.00
CA GLU A 109 -3.73 0.90 13.20
C GLU A 109 -3.37 1.62 11.90
N PHE A 110 -2.41 2.56 11.95
CA PHE A 110 -1.85 3.21 10.76
C PHE A 110 -1.23 2.18 9.80
N ILE A 111 -0.40 1.26 10.31
CA ILE A 111 0.20 0.19 9.50
C ILE A 111 -0.88 -0.68 8.85
N THR A 112 -1.93 -0.99 9.61
CA THR A 112 -3.05 -1.80 9.13
C THR A 112 -3.84 -1.08 8.04
N ALA A 113 -4.04 0.24 8.17
CA ALA A 113 -4.67 1.08 7.16
C ALA A 113 -3.83 1.13 5.87
N VAL A 114 -2.51 1.31 5.99
CA VAL A 114 -1.59 1.25 4.84
C VAL A 114 -1.64 -0.12 4.14
N ALA A 115 -1.67 -1.23 4.89
CA ALA A 115 -1.76 -2.60 4.35
C ALA A 115 -2.98 -2.81 3.44
N GLN A 116 -4.01 -2.05 3.75
CA GLN A 116 -5.34 -2.12 3.22
C GLN A 116 -5.54 -1.23 1.98
N LEU A 117 -4.54 -0.41 1.65
CA LEU A 117 -4.56 0.47 0.50
C LEU A 117 -3.85 -0.21 -0.67
N GLU A 118 -4.63 -0.59 -1.68
CA GLU A 118 -4.10 -1.13 -2.91
C GLU A 118 -3.76 0.02 -3.87
N ASN A 119 -2.57 -0.03 -4.48
CA ASN A 119 -2.17 0.84 -5.60
C ASN A 119 -2.04 2.36 -5.31
N LEU A 120 -1.86 2.79 -4.06
CA LEU A 120 -1.47 4.18 -3.81
C LEU A 120 -0.01 4.43 -4.24
N PRO A 121 0.31 5.62 -4.81
CA PRO A 121 1.66 5.98 -5.22
C PRO A 121 2.54 6.42 -4.04
N LEU A 122 2.58 5.61 -2.97
CA LEU A 122 3.36 5.87 -1.76
C LEU A 122 4.65 5.04 -1.74
N THR A 123 5.77 5.71 -1.46
CA THR A 123 7.06 5.07 -1.19
C THR A 123 7.16 4.64 0.28
N GLY A 124 8.12 3.77 0.58
CA GLY A 124 8.36 3.34 1.96
C GLY A 124 8.80 4.48 2.87
N ASP A 125 9.54 5.46 2.34
CA ASP A 125 9.97 6.66 3.08
C ASP A 125 8.77 7.56 3.42
N GLN A 126 7.86 7.76 2.46
CA GLN A 126 6.63 8.54 2.67
C GLN A 126 5.70 7.86 3.68
N MET A 127 5.53 6.53 3.61
CA MET A 127 4.75 5.78 4.61
C MET A 127 5.36 5.89 6.01
N MET A 128 6.69 5.80 6.12
CA MET A 128 7.40 5.98 7.37
C MET A 128 7.19 7.40 7.92
N GLN A 129 7.37 8.42 7.09
CA GLN A 129 7.15 9.82 7.47
C GLN A 129 5.72 10.04 7.98
N MET A 130 4.70 9.63 7.22
CA MET A 130 3.29 9.76 7.64
C MET A 130 3.01 9.06 8.97
N GLY A 131 3.59 7.87 9.19
CA GLY A 131 3.41 7.16 10.45
C GLY A 131 4.02 7.91 11.63
N ILE A 132 5.24 8.45 11.47
CA ILE A 132 5.96 9.21 12.51
C ILE A 132 5.24 10.53 12.82
N GLU A 133 4.73 11.22 11.81
CA GLU A 133 3.94 12.45 11.98
C GLU A 133 2.52 12.18 12.52
N GLY A 134 2.15 10.91 12.72
CA GLY A 134 0.89 10.53 13.36
C GLY A 134 -0.34 10.74 12.48
N VAL A 135 -0.22 10.54 11.18
CA VAL A 135 -1.36 10.65 10.25
C VAL A 135 -2.49 9.70 10.66
N ASP A 136 -3.71 10.22 10.64
CA ASP A 136 -4.92 9.48 11.02
C ASP A 136 -5.15 8.25 10.11
N PRO A 137 -5.27 7.02 10.67
CA PRO A 137 -5.66 5.84 9.90
C PRO A 137 -7.01 5.99 9.16
N GLU A 138 -7.94 6.80 9.65
CA GLU A 138 -9.22 7.07 8.99
C GLU A 138 -9.03 7.83 7.66
N PHE A 139 -8.14 8.82 7.64
CA PHE A 139 -7.78 9.54 6.42
C PHE A 139 -7.32 8.58 5.32
N LEU A 140 -6.41 7.68 5.67
CA LEU A 140 -5.94 6.64 4.76
C LEU A 140 -7.07 5.74 4.27
N GLN A 141 -7.93 5.27 5.17
CA GLN A 141 -9.06 4.42 4.82
C GLN A 141 -10.05 5.11 3.90
N ALA A 142 -10.27 6.41 4.09
CA ALA A 142 -11.17 7.19 3.27
C ALA A 142 -10.71 7.23 1.81
N LEU A 143 -9.40 7.36 1.54
CA LEU A 143 -8.85 7.35 0.18
C LEU A 143 -9.20 6.08 -0.63
N ARG A 144 -9.61 4.98 0.02
CA ARG A 144 -9.97 3.75 -0.68
C ARG A 144 -11.27 3.92 -1.48
N GLY A 145 -11.16 3.66 -2.79
CA GLY A 145 -12.33 3.52 -3.66
C GLY A 145 -13.03 4.85 -3.95
N MET A 146 -12.41 5.97 -3.64
CA MET A 146 -12.88 7.28 -4.06
C MET A 146 -12.60 7.52 -5.54
N GLU A 147 -13.52 8.20 -6.20
CA GLU A 147 -13.35 8.69 -7.56
C GLU A 147 -12.85 10.15 -7.50
N LEU A 148 -11.56 10.31 -7.21
CA LEU A 148 -10.88 11.60 -7.18
C LEU A 148 -9.96 11.78 -8.40
N PRO A 149 -9.64 13.02 -8.79
CA PRO A 149 -8.46 13.34 -9.59
C PRO A 149 -7.20 12.59 -9.15
N GLU A 150 -6.26 12.39 -10.08
CA GLU A 150 -5.01 11.69 -9.80
C GLU A 150 -4.23 12.35 -8.65
N LEU A 151 -4.05 11.61 -7.56
CA LEU A 151 -3.28 12.04 -6.39
C LEU A 151 -1.87 11.44 -6.46
N THR A 152 -0.85 12.28 -6.31
CA THR A 152 0.53 11.83 -6.15
C THR A 152 0.78 11.40 -4.70
N GLY A 153 1.88 10.68 -4.46
CA GLY A 153 2.30 10.35 -3.09
C GLY A 153 2.50 11.59 -2.23
N ASP A 154 3.05 12.66 -2.81
CA ASP A 154 3.27 13.93 -2.11
C ASP A 154 1.96 14.62 -1.74
N HIS A 155 0.92 14.53 -2.58
CA HIS A 155 -0.42 15.03 -2.23
C HIS A 155 -0.98 14.29 -1.01
N ILE A 156 -0.88 12.96 -1.01
CA ILE A 156 -1.39 12.12 0.08
C ILE A 156 -0.65 12.40 1.40
N VAL A 157 0.68 12.51 1.33
CA VAL A 157 1.53 12.84 2.48
C VAL A 157 1.16 14.22 3.03
N THR A 158 1.05 15.23 2.17
CA THR A 158 0.71 16.60 2.56
C THR A 158 -0.66 16.64 3.22
N MET A 159 -1.69 16.09 2.59
CA MET A 159 -3.05 16.08 3.16
C MET A 159 -3.13 15.31 4.48
N GLY A 160 -2.42 14.19 4.60
CA GLY A 160 -2.40 13.41 5.83
C GLY A 160 -1.75 14.14 6.99
N ILE A 161 -0.61 14.78 6.76
CA ILE A 161 0.15 15.52 7.79
C ILE A 161 -0.59 16.80 8.21
N GLU A 162 -1.16 17.52 7.24
CA GLU A 162 -1.95 18.74 7.51
C GLU A 162 -3.35 18.42 8.08
N GLY A 163 -3.71 17.15 8.22
CA GLY A 163 -4.94 16.73 8.88
C GLY A 163 -6.21 17.04 8.08
N VAL A 164 -6.16 16.86 6.75
CA VAL A 164 -7.33 17.06 5.89
C VAL A 164 -8.47 16.11 6.28
N ASP A 165 -9.66 16.68 6.41
CA ASP A 165 -10.86 15.97 6.84
C ASP A 165 -11.25 14.85 5.85
N PRO A 166 -11.36 13.58 6.30
CA PRO A 166 -11.85 12.49 5.47
C PRO A 166 -13.28 12.72 4.92
N ASP A 167 -14.13 13.42 5.64
CA ASP A 167 -15.50 13.75 5.25
C ASP A 167 -15.50 14.66 4.00
N PHE A 168 -14.60 15.65 3.97
CA PHE A 168 -14.38 16.52 2.81
C PHE A 168 -13.99 15.72 1.56
N LEU A 169 -13.04 14.78 1.68
CA LEU A 169 -12.63 13.93 0.56
C LEU A 169 -13.78 13.05 0.07
N ARG A 170 -14.60 12.53 0.99
CA ARG A 170 -15.79 11.73 0.65
C ARG A 170 -16.83 12.58 -0.07
N ALA A 171 -17.02 13.83 0.35
CA ALA A 171 -17.88 14.78 -0.32
C ALA A 171 -17.37 15.14 -1.72
N LEU A 172 -16.05 15.21 -1.94
CA LEU A 172 -15.47 15.45 -3.27
C LEU A 172 -15.57 14.26 -4.23
N SER A 173 -15.58 13.03 -3.72
CA SER A 173 -15.62 11.82 -4.57
C SER A 173 -16.74 11.89 -5.62
N GLY A 174 -16.40 11.55 -6.86
CA GLY A 174 -17.32 11.56 -8.01
C GLY A 174 -17.63 12.95 -8.57
N LEU A 175 -17.03 14.02 -8.03
CA LEU A 175 -17.12 15.36 -8.60
C LEU A 175 -16.16 15.48 -9.80
N HIS A 176 -16.74 15.58 -11.00
CA HIS A 176 -16.00 15.67 -12.25
C HIS A 176 -16.07 17.10 -12.80
N LEU A 177 -15.17 17.96 -12.36
CA LEU A 177 -15.04 19.33 -12.86
C LEU A 177 -13.91 19.44 -13.89
N PRO A 178 -14.10 20.18 -15.00
CA PRO A 178 -13.03 20.44 -15.95
C PRO A 178 -11.88 21.18 -15.26
N GLY A 179 -10.65 20.65 -15.34
CA GLY A 179 -9.48 21.29 -14.75
C GLY A 179 -9.31 21.09 -13.24
N LEU A 180 -10.15 20.30 -12.57
CA LEU A 180 -9.91 19.93 -11.17
C LEU A 180 -8.73 18.94 -11.08
N THR A 181 -7.75 19.25 -10.24
CA THR A 181 -6.49 18.50 -10.11
C THR A 181 -6.28 18.01 -8.67
N GLY A 182 -5.27 17.16 -8.46
CA GLY A 182 -4.84 16.79 -7.11
C GLY A 182 -4.35 17.99 -6.29
N ASP A 183 -3.63 18.94 -6.92
CA ASP A 183 -3.16 20.17 -6.26
C ASP A 183 -4.33 20.99 -5.69
N HIS A 184 -5.42 21.09 -6.45
CA HIS A 184 -6.66 21.74 -6.03
C HIS A 184 -7.28 21.08 -4.79
N ILE A 185 -7.27 19.75 -4.73
CA ILE A 185 -7.79 19.01 -3.57
C ILE A 185 -6.93 19.25 -2.34
N VAL A 186 -5.61 19.21 -2.50
CA VAL A 186 -4.66 19.53 -1.42
C VAL A 186 -4.92 20.94 -0.91
N GLN A 187 -5.01 21.93 -1.82
CA GLN A 187 -5.21 23.32 -1.46
C GLN A 187 -6.52 23.52 -0.68
N MET A 188 -7.65 23.02 -1.19
CA MET A 188 -8.93 23.14 -0.50
C MET A 188 -8.94 22.43 0.86
N GLY A 189 -8.37 21.23 0.94
CA GLY A 189 -8.32 20.47 2.18
C GLY A 189 -7.49 21.17 3.26
N VAL A 190 -6.31 21.67 2.91
CA VAL A 190 -5.39 22.38 3.83
C VAL A 190 -5.98 23.71 4.28
N GLU A 191 -6.70 24.42 3.41
CA GLU A 191 -7.42 25.65 3.75
C GLU A 191 -8.73 25.39 4.54
N GLY A 192 -9.07 24.12 4.81
CA GLY A 192 -10.17 23.75 5.69
C GLY A 192 -11.55 23.83 5.05
N VAL A 193 -11.64 23.66 3.72
CA VAL A 193 -12.93 23.49 3.04
C VAL A 193 -13.62 22.24 3.59
N ASN A 194 -14.87 22.38 4.04
CA ASN A 194 -15.61 21.29 4.69
C ASN A 194 -16.58 20.57 3.73
N GLU A 195 -17.11 19.43 4.16
CA GLU A 195 -18.07 18.66 3.37
C GLU A 195 -19.36 19.44 3.05
N GLU A 196 -19.84 20.29 3.96
CA GLU A 196 -21.09 21.04 3.79
C GLU A 196 -21.02 21.94 2.56
N PHE A 197 -19.88 22.62 2.34
CA PHE A 197 -19.67 23.44 1.16
C PHE A 197 -19.74 22.59 -0.12
N ILE A 198 -19.03 21.46 -0.16
CA ILE A 198 -18.99 20.58 -1.33
C ILE A 198 -20.38 20.02 -1.66
N GLN A 199 -21.15 19.61 -0.65
CA GLN A 199 -22.51 19.10 -0.84
C GLN A 199 -23.44 20.18 -1.37
N LYS A 200 -23.42 21.38 -0.80
CA LYS A 200 -24.20 22.52 -1.30
C LYS A 200 -23.88 22.83 -2.75
N MET A 201 -22.60 22.82 -3.12
CA MET A 201 -22.18 23.06 -4.50
C MET A 201 -22.67 21.95 -5.44
N LYS A 202 -22.65 20.68 -5.02
CA LYS A 202 -23.17 19.56 -5.82
C LYS A 202 -24.69 19.65 -6.08
N GLU A 203 -25.43 20.33 -5.23
CA GLU A 203 -26.87 20.58 -5.41
C GLU A 203 -27.16 21.72 -6.39
N THR A 204 -26.15 22.50 -6.79
CA THR A 204 -26.36 23.59 -7.76
C THR A 204 -26.26 23.09 -9.19
N ASP A 205 -27.16 23.59 -10.05
CA ASP A 205 -27.16 23.21 -11.47
C ASP A 205 -25.95 23.75 -12.23
N PHE A 206 -25.33 24.84 -11.73
CA PHE A 206 -24.21 25.52 -12.40
C PHE A 206 -22.84 24.92 -12.08
N ILE A 207 -22.72 24.00 -11.11
CA ILE A 207 -21.41 23.43 -10.73
C ILE A 207 -20.66 22.87 -11.94
N GLN A 208 -21.38 22.30 -12.92
CA GLN A 208 -20.83 21.74 -14.15
C GLN A 208 -20.26 22.79 -15.13
N GLU A 209 -20.58 24.08 -14.93
CA GLU A 209 -20.09 25.19 -15.74
C GLU A 209 -18.77 25.76 -15.21
N LEU A 210 -18.38 25.38 -13.98
CA LEU A 210 -17.15 25.84 -13.34
C LEU A 210 -15.96 25.01 -13.77
N ASP A 211 -14.80 25.66 -13.92
CA ASP A 211 -13.53 24.96 -13.92
C ASP A 211 -13.00 24.75 -12.50
N GLY A 212 -11.97 23.90 -12.38
CA GLY A 212 -11.33 23.58 -11.12
C GLY A 212 -10.77 24.81 -10.41
N ASP A 213 -10.17 25.75 -11.13
CA ASP A 213 -9.56 26.95 -10.57
C ASP A 213 -10.62 27.84 -9.89
N ALA A 214 -11.71 28.13 -10.62
CA ALA A 214 -12.82 28.91 -10.10
C ALA A 214 -13.47 28.22 -8.90
N PHE A 215 -13.69 26.90 -8.99
CA PHE A 215 -14.27 26.13 -7.89
C PHE A 215 -13.42 26.22 -6.61
N VAL A 216 -12.10 26.06 -6.72
CA VAL A 216 -11.17 26.15 -5.59
C VAL A 216 -11.17 27.54 -4.98
N GLN A 217 -11.12 28.59 -5.80
CA GLN A 217 -11.15 29.96 -5.30
C GLN A 217 -12.42 30.21 -4.48
N MET A 218 -13.58 29.79 -5.00
CA MET A 218 -14.85 29.95 -4.29
C MET A 218 -14.92 29.12 -3.01
N ALA A 219 -14.38 27.91 -3.03
CA ALA A 219 -14.32 27.03 -1.87
C ALA A 219 -13.51 27.65 -0.72
N ILE A 220 -12.33 28.18 -1.04
CA ILE A 220 -11.43 28.79 -0.05
C ILE A 220 -11.99 30.11 0.46
N GLU A 221 -12.59 30.92 -0.41
CA GLU A 221 -13.22 32.18 -0.01
C GLU A 221 -14.52 31.98 0.78
N GLY A 222 -15.04 30.75 0.85
CA GLY A 222 -16.28 30.42 1.55
C GLY A 222 -17.49 31.15 0.94
N MET A 223 -17.53 31.27 -0.39
CA MET A 223 -18.61 31.99 -1.06
C MET A 223 -19.96 31.32 -0.77
N ASP A 224 -20.93 32.14 -0.38
CA ASP A 224 -22.29 31.70 -0.12
C ASP A 224 -23.00 31.27 -1.41
N ASP A 225 -23.82 30.23 -1.35
CA ASP A 225 -24.50 29.67 -2.52
C ASP A 225 -25.51 30.65 -3.12
N GLU A 226 -26.11 31.50 -2.28
CA GLU A 226 -27.04 32.56 -2.69
C GLU A 226 -26.33 33.66 -3.51
N LEU A 227 -25.14 34.10 -3.07
CA LEU A 227 -24.32 35.05 -3.83
C LEU A 227 -23.81 34.46 -5.15
N LEU A 228 -23.53 33.15 -5.15
CA LEU A 228 -23.09 32.43 -6.35
C LEU A 228 -24.19 32.34 -7.41
N LYS A 229 -25.42 31.99 -7.02
CA LYS A 229 -26.59 31.95 -7.92
C LYS A 229 -26.85 33.30 -8.61
N GLU A 230 -26.68 34.40 -7.87
CA GLU A 230 -26.90 35.75 -8.40
C GLU A 230 -25.76 36.25 -9.29
N THR A 231 -24.51 35.86 -8.99
CA THR A 231 -23.34 36.38 -9.71
C THR A 231 -22.92 35.54 -10.92
N ILE A 232 -23.29 34.26 -10.99
CA ILE A 232 -22.85 33.37 -12.09
C ILE A 232 -23.46 33.73 -13.44
N HIS A 233 -24.64 34.35 -13.48
CA HIS A 233 -25.22 34.90 -14.71
C HIS A 233 -24.45 36.10 -15.30
N LEU A 234 -23.44 36.61 -14.59
CA LEU A 234 -22.59 37.73 -15.02
C LEU A 234 -21.23 37.28 -15.59
N LEU A 235 -20.90 35.98 -15.51
CA LEU A 235 -19.71 35.37 -16.11
C LEU A 235 -19.99 34.89 -17.53
#